data_AF-A0A4Z2BMK6-F1
#
_entry.id   AF-A0A4Z2BMK6-F1
#
_cell.length_a   1.000
_cell.length_b   1.000
_cell.length_c   1.000
_cell.angle_alpha   90.00
_cell.angle_beta   90.00
_cell.angle_gamma   90.00
#
_symmetry.space_group_name_H-M   'P 1'
#
loop_
_entity.id
_entity.type
_entity.pdbx_description
1 polymer ?
#
loop_
_entity_poly.entity_id
_entity_poly.type
_entity_poly.pdbx_seq_one_letter_code
_entity_poly.pdbx_strand_id
1 'polypeptide(L)'
;MQPFPQDYIHMNFDDMQATLDDYNNAIMYERGALNPEVHQHDHDDKSATYTLTNVVPVVSGFVSTVWRKQEDALRKRLNNYCLGKAYIVTGVTTSGKYINWRNMKRVAVPSYLWSAYCCMDYDHSIPYSERYMFPAFAHYALNSKSSEVVEVSIQQLKEFLKKKMFVDSNFQIFAGADNGKQFAPSADQKKQSSLRDRCCDRLVPGCSVVVKDVIKPKRRNPFFMIIPTSGMCALAFLAFVSLVSCALLQGVQARVVEEFSHTDSCKDSLYMGTPPRGFISSSLRKICQRYGNTPRYVTLYDASKHIPVYSGYTFKKSDGEMRVDVPWMFEPQLASPKSSSNMEPFLTTLNPHMNIDDTQAVLEDYANTVQYERGQLNPAVHQADQLDKVATYTLTNVVPQSKEFKTGSWAKYLDLIRRRLNNYCQGTAYVVTGVTTSGHTIHRKNVDRITVPEYLWSAYCCTKFDQNAPYFERYKFPTFAAYGLNNRANNHVVEVSLQNLEAFIKERMEVDNLQIFYDNCMI
;
A
#
# COMPACT_ATOMS: atom_id res chain seq x y z
N MET A 1 -5.53 2.16 22.70
CA MET A 1 -4.47 3.16 22.39
C MET A 1 -5.15 4.47 22.02
N GLN A 2 -4.58 5.61 22.40
CA GLN A 2 -5.11 6.92 21.99
C GLN A 2 -4.29 7.47 20.82
N PRO A 3 -4.93 8.15 19.85
CA PRO A 3 -4.22 8.86 18.80
C PRO A 3 -3.34 9.98 19.41
N PHE A 4 -2.24 10.32 18.73
CA PHE A 4 -1.36 11.40 19.17
C PHE A 4 -2.15 12.72 19.25
N PRO A 5 -2.06 13.48 20.35
CA PRO A 5 -2.75 14.75 20.48
C PRO A 5 -2.27 15.75 19.42
N GLN A 6 -3.21 16.51 18.85
CA GLN A 6 -2.98 17.44 17.74
C GLN A 6 -2.58 18.85 18.20
N ASP A 7 -2.65 19.13 19.50
CA ASP A 7 -2.26 20.41 20.10
C ASP A 7 -0.99 20.25 20.94
N TYR A 8 -0.21 21.35 21.06
CA TYR A 8 1.02 21.42 21.84
C TYR A 8 0.78 20.95 23.28
N ILE A 9 1.25 19.75 23.60
CA ILE A 9 1.12 19.15 24.92
C ILE A 9 2.22 19.73 25.80
N HIS A 10 1.88 20.06 27.05
CA HIS A 10 2.81 20.46 28.10
C HIS A 10 4.12 19.64 28.07
N MET A 11 5.22 20.35 28.33
CA MET A 11 6.65 19.99 28.25
C MET A 11 7.14 18.72 29.00
N ASN A 12 6.31 17.73 29.30
CA ASN A 12 6.71 16.48 29.97
C ASN A 12 6.61 15.22 29.08
N PHE A 13 5.95 15.27 27.91
CA PHE A 13 5.78 14.10 27.04
C PHE A 13 6.99 13.88 26.11
N ASP A 14 7.52 14.97 25.55
CA ASP A 14 8.65 14.92 24.62
C ASP A 14 9.87 14.27 25.26
N ASP A 15 10.13 14.52 26.55
CA ASP A 15 11.32 14.01 27.24
C ASP A 15 11.32 12.48 27.44
N MET A 16 10.15 11.82 27.39
CA MET A 16 10.03 10.39 27.71
C MET A 16 9.80 9.49 26.49
N GLN A 17 9.35 10.04 25.36
CA GLN A 17 9.08 9.25 24.15
C GLN A 17 9.44 10.02 22.88
N ALA A 18 9.80 9.29 21.83
CA ALA A 18 9.89 9.86 20.50
C ALA A 18 8.51 10.34 20.01
N THR A 19 8.52 11.47 19.33
CA THR A 19 7.39 12.12 18.66
C THR A 19 7.55 12.02 17.15
N LEU A 20 6.50 12.37 16.39
CA LEU A 20 6.61 12.43 14.93
C LEU A 20 7.63 13.49 14.47
N ASP A 21 7.73 14.59 15.20
CA ASP A 21 8.65 15.69 14.88
C ASP A 21 10.12 15.28 14.95
N ASP A 22 10.46 14.33 15.82
CA ASP A 22 11.82 13.79 15.93
C ASP A 22 12.31 13.12 14.64
N TYR A 23 11.41 12.70 13.75
CA TYR A 23 11.74 12.04 12.47
C TYR A 23 11.60 12.96 11.25
N ASN A 24 11.00 14.14 11.39
CA ASN A 24 10.66 15.02 10.24
C ASN A 24 11.89 15.47 9.43
N ASN A 25 13.06 15.61 10.06
CA ASN A 25 14.30 16.03 9.41
C ASN A 25 15.28 14.87 9.11
N ALA A 26 14.88 13.63 9.38
CA ALA A 26 15.75 12.47 9.30
C ALA A 26 15.73 11.83 7.90
N ILE A 27 16.09 12.57 6.85
CA ILE A 27 15.97 12.16 5.42
C ILE A 27 16.66 10.82 5.12
N MET A 28 17.74 10.47 5.85
CA MET A 28 18.47 9.23 5.66
C MET A 28 17.82 8.01 6.36
N TYR A 29 16.80 8.23 7.20
CA TYR A 29 16.21 7.22 8.05
C TYR A 29 14.70 7.09 7.84
N GLU A 30 14.23 5.87 7.67
CA GLU A 30 12.81 5.51 7.70
C GLU A 30 12.42 4.93 9.07
N ARG A 31 11.11 4.75 9.29
CA ARG A 31 10.57 4.18 10.53
C ARG A 31 10.44 2.67 10.38
N GLY A 32 11.29 1.92 11.09
CA GLY A 32 11.23 0.46 11.15
C GLY A 32 10.51 0.00 12.42
N ALA A 33 9.46 -0.82 12.28
CA ALA A 33 8.77 -1.42 13.41
C ALA A 33 9.57 -2.62 13.97
N LEU A 34 9.74 -2.72 15.29
CA LEU A 34 10.39 -3.86 15.92
C LEU A 34 9.44 -5.06 16.03
N ASN A 35 8.19 -4.83 16.39
CA ASN A 35 7.12 -5.80 16.20
C ASN A 35 6.42 -5.51 14.87
N PRO A 36 6.67 -6.29 13.80
CA PRO A 36 6.11 -5.99 12.50
C PRO A 36 4.68 -6.49 12.37
N GLU A 37 3.88 -5.70 11.68
CA GLU A 37 2.49 -5.99 11.37
C GLU A 37 2.29 -7.35 10.67
N VAL A 38 3.26 -7.76 9.84
CA VAL A 38 3.21 -9.03 9.10
C VAL A 38 3.11 -10.25 10.03
N HIS A 39 3.57 -10.12 11.28
CA HIS A 39 3.45 -11.18 12.28
C HIS A 39 2.08 -11.23 12.95
N GLN A 40 1.26 -10.19 12.82
CA GLN A 40 -0.04 -10.06 13.49
C GLN A 40 -1.20 -10.56 12.60
N HIS A 41 -2.21 -11.15 13.23
CA HIS A 41 -3.40 -11.64 12.53
C HIS A 41 -4.58 -10.68 12.68
N ASP A 42 -4.90 -10.33 13.93
CA ASP A 42 -6.03 -9.48 14.28
C ASP A 42 -5.81 -8.02 13.88
N HIS A 43 -6.88 -7.34 13.51
CA HIS A 43 -6.83 -5.95 13.07
C HIS A 43 -6.31 -4.99 14.16
N ASP A 44 -6.69 -5.22 15.41
CA ASP A 44 -6.31 -4.36 16.53
C ASP A 44 -4.84 -4.62 16.91
N ASP A 45 -4.39 -5.87 16.86
CA ASP A 45 -2.97 -6.23 17.04
C ASP A 45 -2.08 -5.64 15.94
N LYS A 46 -2.55 -5.65 14.69
CA LYS A 46 -1.89 -4.97 13.56
C LYS A 46 -1.81 -3.46 13.80
N SER A 47 -2.89 -2.85 14.27
CA SER A 47 -2.95 -1.42 14.58
C SER A 47 -1.99 -1.05 15.72
N ALA A 48 -1.81 -1.95 16.69
CA ALA A 48 -0.86 -1.80 17.80
C ALA A 48 0.59 -1.64 17.35
N THR A 49 0.97 -2.22 16.20
CA THR A 49 2.36 -2.19 15.71
C THR A 49 2.84 -0.80 15.29
N TYR A 50 1.93 0.16 15.07
CA TYR A 50 2.26 1.50 14.57
C TYR A 50 2.60 2.52 15.66
N THR A 51 2.68 2.11 16.94
CA THR A 51 3.07 3.01 18.03
C THR A 51 4.54 3.41 17.93
N LEU A 52 4.89 4.67 18.20
CA LEU A 52 6.30 5.12 18.17
C LEU A 52 7.20 4.43 19.21
N THR A 53 6.63 3.89 20.28
CA THR A 53 7.34 3.01 21.24
C THR A 53 7.82 1.69 20.63
N ASN A 54 7.29 1.32 19.46
CA ASN A 54 7.65 0.14 18.70
C ASN A 54 8.50 0.48 17.46
N VAL A 55 8.87 1.75 17.26
CA VAL A 55 9.52 2.22 16.04
C VAL A 55 10.97 2.64 16.34
N VAL A 56 11.88 2.23 15.46
CA VAL A 56 13.28 2.65 15.47
C VAL A 56 13.66 3.27 14.12
N PRO A 57 14.59 4.23 14.09
CA PRO A 57 15.09 4.77 12.83
C PRO A 57 15.99 3.76 12.11
N VAL A 58 15.65 3.41 10.88
CA VAL A 58 16.42 2.47 10.04
C VAL A 58 16.85 3.16 8.77
N VAL A 59 17.99 2.79 8.19
CA VAL A 59 18.49 3.43 6.95
C VAL A 59 17.46 3.25 5.84
N SER A 60 17.14 4.31 5.11
CA SER A 60 16.10 4.26 4.07
C SER A 60 16.35 3.12 3.06
N GLY A 61 15.32 2.31 2.84
CA GLY A 61 15.36 1.12 1.99
C GLY A 61 15.84 -0.15 2.70
N PHE A 62 16.38 -0.09 3.92
CA PHE A 62 16.78 -1.29 4.68
C PHE A 62 15.59 -2.23 4.92
N VAL A 63 14.42 -1.69 5.29
CA VAL A 63 13.26 -2.54 5.59
C VAL A 63 12.75 -3.20 4.32
N SER A 64 12.62 -2.45 3.23
CA SER A 64 12.06 -2.96 1.97
C SER A 64 12.98 -3.93 1.25
N THR A 65 14.31 -3.79 1.36
CA THR A 65 15.26 -4.65 0.63
C THR A 65 15.82 -5.81 1.45
N VAL A 66 16.09 -5.60 2.74
CA VAL A 66 16.78 -6.56 3.63
C VAL A 66 15.82 -7.19 4.63
N TRP A 67 15.18 -6.37 5.47
CA TRP A 67 14.52 -6.86 6.69
C TRP A 67 13.18 -7.54 6.42
N ARG A 68 12.35 -7.02 5.50
CA ARG A 68 11.04 -7.59 5.18
C ARG A 68 11.12 -9.05 4.70
N LYS A 69 12.16 -9.39 3.94
CA LYS A 69 12.37 -10.77 3.47
C LYS A 69 12.54 -11.74 4.65
N GLN A 70 13.27 -11.31 5.68
CA GLN A 70 13.45 -12.09 6.90
C GLN A 70 12.15 -12.19 7.70
N GLU A 71 11.39 -11.10 7.86
CA GLU A 71 10.12 -11.11 8.58
C GLU A 71 9.10 -12.07 7.95
N ASP A 72 9.02 -12.07 6.62
CA ASP A 72 8.18 -12.99 5.86
C ASP A 72 8.64 -14.45 5.95
N ALA A 73 9.96 -14.69 5.89
CA ALA A 73 10.52 -16.03 6.05
C ALA A 73 10.20 -16.59 7.44
N LEU A 74 10.41 -15.79 8.49
CA LEU A 74 10.08 -16.14 9.87
C LEU A 74 8.58 -16.47 10.03
N ARG A 75 7.70 -15.62 9.49
CA ARG A 75 6.26 -15.84 9.51
C ARG A 75 5.87 -17.16 8.85
N LYS A 76 6.37 -17.43 7.64
CA LYS A 76 6.07 -18.65 6.90
C LYS A 76 6.54 -19.88 7.67
N ARG A 77 7.78 -19.84 8.20
CA ARG A 77 8.37 -20.93 8.98
C ARG A 77 7.51 -21.25 10.20
N LEU A 78 7.16 -20.25 11.00
CA LEU A 78 6.35 -20.45 12.19
C LEU A 78 4.92 -20.90 11.86
N ASN A 79 4.27 -20.34 10.85
CA ASN A 79 2.93 -20.77 10.45
C ASN A 79 2.89 -22.22 9.93
N ASN A 80 3.96 -22.67 9.26
CA ASN A 80 4.01 -24.01 8.68
C ASN A 80 4.35 -25.08 9.72
N TYR A 81 5.22 -24.74 10.67
CA TYR A 81 5.87 -25.75 11.51
C TYR A 81 5.68 -25.55 13.01
N CYS A 82 5.29 -24.37 13.49
CA CYS A 82 4.91 -24.20 14.89
C CYS A 82 3.44 -24.61 15.06
N LEU A 83 3.19 -25.59 15.92
CA LEU A 83 1.87 -26.13 16.22
C LEU A 83 1.20 -25.39 17.38
N GLY A 84 1.99 -24.85 18.31
CA GLY A 84 1.52 -24.09 19.48
C GLY A 84 1.86 -22.60 19.43
N LYS A 85 1.99 -21.98 20.61
CA LYS A 85 2.40 -20.58 20.74
C LYS A 85 3.87 -20.41 20.36
N ALA A 86 4.12 -19.46 19.46
CA ALA A 86 5.45 -18.94 19.19
C ALA A 86 5.67 -17.63 19.97
N TYR A 87 6.85 -17.50 20.55
CA TYR A 87 7.32 -16.28 21.21
C TYR A 87 8.38 -15.64 20.33
N ILE A 88 8.21 -14.37 19.99
CA ILE A 88 9.16 -13.62 19.18
C ILE A 88 9.64 -12.42 19.98
N VAL A 89 10.96 -12.26 20.03
CA VAL A 89 11.66 -11.14 20.68
C VAL A 89 12.46 -10.41 19.62
N THR A 90 12.26 -9.11 19.51
CA THR A 90 12.99 -8.25 18.59
C THR A 90 13.67 -7.13 19.34
N GLY A 91 14.76 -6.64 18.79
CA GLY A 91 15.50 -5.56 19.42
C GLY A 91 16.57 -4.96 18.53
N VAL A 92 17.31 -4.03 19.12
CA VAL A 92 18.35 -3.28 18.42
C VAL A 92 19.62 -3.16 19.26
N THR A 93 20.71 -2.80 18.60
CA THR A 93 21.95 -2.34 19.26
C THR A 93 22.24 -0.90 18.82
N THR A 94 22.71 -0.02 19.71
CA THR A 94 22.96 1.40 19.38
C THR A 94 24.45 1.70 19.14
N SER A 95 24.81 2.57 18.19
CA SER A 95 26.22 2.97 17.91
C SER A 95 26.63 4.31 18.53
N GLY A 96 25.77 4.94 19.34
CA GLY A 96 25.99 6.31 19.79
C GLY A 96 25.70 7.38 18.72
N LYS A 97 25.19 6.98 17.55
CA LYS A 97 24.57 7.88 16.56
C LYS A 97 23.17 8.26 17.03
N TYR A 98 22.79 9.51 16.77
CA TYR A 98 21.48 10.05 17.14
C TYR A 98 20.91 10.88 16.01
N ILE A 99 19.58 10.86 15.88
CA ILE A 99 18.84 11.89 15.18
C ILE A 99 18.77 13.10 16.12
N ASN A 100 19.25 14.23 15.62
CA ASN A 100 19.28 15.47 16.38
C ASN A 100 18.09 16.34 16.01
N TRP A 101 17.44 16.90 17.01
CA TRP A 101 16.38 17.90 16.85
C TRP A 101 16.69 19.08 17.76
N ARG A 102 16.68 20.30 17.22
CA ARG A 102 17.03 21.54 17.95
C ARG A 102 18.35 21.43 18.75
N ASN A 103 19.38 20.83 18.15
CA ASN A 103 20.70 20.55 18.77
C ASN A 103 20.70 19.58 19.96
N MET A 104 19.60 18.85 20.18
CA MET A 104 19.49 17.80 21.20
C MET A 104 19.52 16.42 20.56
N LYS A 105 20.23 15.47 21.18
CA LYS A 105 20.24 14.05 20.80
C LYS A 105 18.92 13.41 21.24
N ARG A 106 17.97 13.26 20.31
CA ARG A 106 16.61 12.80 20.64
C ARG A 106 16.44 11.30 20.48
N VAL A 107 16.71 10.78 19.28
CA VAL A 107 16.41 9.38 18.95
C VAL A 107 17.70 8.65 18.60
N ALA A 108 18.02 7.58 19.32
CA ALA A 108 19.21 6.77 19.05
C ALA A 108 19.04 6.00 17.73
N VAL A 109 20.08 6.04 16.89
CA VAL A 109 20.11 5.26 15.65
C VAL A 109 20.75 3.90 15.92
N PRO A 110 20.03 2.80 15.64
CA PRO A 110 20.56 1.47 15.82
C PRO A 110 21.63 1.13 14.77
N SER A 111 22.65 0.40 15.20
CA SER A 111 23.66 -0.22 14.36
C SER A 111 23.17 -1.53 13.75
N TYR A 112 22.48 -2.34 14.55
CA TYR A 112 21.97 -3.65 14.14
C TYR A 112 20.54 -3.81 14.62
N LEU A 113 19.74 -4.50 13.81
CA LEU A 113 18.43 -5.03 14.19
C LEU A 113 18.56 -6.54 14.37
N TRP A 114 17.83 -7.10 15.32
CA TRP A 114 17.83 -8.53 15.59
C TRP A 114 16.44 -9.04 15.96
N SER A 115 16.20 -10.32 15.65
CA SER A 115 14.96 -11.03 15.96
C SER A 115 15.30 -12.47 16.36
N ALA A 116 14.68 -12.93 17.43
CA ALA A 116 14.79 -14.29 17.93
C ALA A 116 13.39 -14.85 18.17
N TYR A 117 13.20 -16.14 17.93
CA TYR A 117 11.94 -16.81 18.23
C TYR A 117 12.16 -18.10 18.99
N CYS A 118 11.12 -18.52 19.73
CA CYS A 118 10.97 -19.85 20.30
C CYS A 118 9.59 -20.41 19.96
N CYS A 119 9.55 -21.68 19.55
CA CYS A 119 8.35 -22.49 19.49
C CYS A 119 8.64 -23.90 20.05
N MET A 120 8.01 -24.23 21.18
CA MET A 120 8.22 -25.51 21.86
C MET A 120 7.44 -26.66 21.23
N ASP A 121 6.23 -26.38 20.77
CA ASP A 121 5.34 -27.34 20.13
C ASP A 121 5.40 -27.15 18.61
N TYR A 122 6.26 -27.92 17.94
CA TYR A 122 6.50 -27.80 16.50
C TYR A 122 6.49 -29.17 15.81
N ASP A 123 6.15 -29.15 14.52
CA ASP A 123 6.06 -30.34 13.68
C ASP A 123 7.45 -30.97 13.47
N HIS A 124 7.63 -32.19 13.97
CA HIS A 124 8.89 -32.94 13.80
C HIS A 124 9.10 -33.49 12.38
N SER A 125 8.10 -33.39 11.50
CA SER A 125 8.19 -33.73 10.07
C SER A 125 8.82 -32.64 9.20
N ILE A 126 9.33 -31.56 9.81
CA ILE A 126 10.06 -30.48 9.13
C ILE A 126 11.21 -30.98 8.23
N PRO A 127 11.40 -30.38 7.05
CA PRO A 127 12.54 -30.66 6.17
C PRO A 127 13.88 -30.53 6.90
N TYR A 128 14.86 -31.33 6.48
CA TYR A 128 16.20 -31.32 7.08
C TYR A 128 16.84 -29.93 7.11
N SER A 129 16.61 -29.12 6.06
CA SER A 129 17.10 -27.75 5.92
C SER A 129 16.49 -26.74 6.90
N GLU A 130 15.40 -27.08 7.58
CA GLU A 130 14.70 -26.19 8.53
C GLU A 130 14.79 -26.74 9.96
N ARG A 131 15.10 -28.03 10.11
CA ARG A 131 15.07 -28.74 11.40
C ARG A 131 16.00 -28.15 12.46
N TYR A 132 17.17 -27.65 12.06
CA TYR A 132 18.15 -27.09 12.99
C TYR A 132 17.74 -25.70 13.54
N MET A 133 16.69 -25.09 12.99
CA MET A 133 16.18 -23.79 13.41
C MET A 133 15.03 -23.90 14.44
N PHE A 134 14.76 -25.10 14.95
CA PHE A 134 13.78 -25.36 16.01
C PHE A 134 14.45 -26.04 17.21
N PRO A 135 13.99 -25.77 18.45
CA PRO A 135 12.80 -24.99 18.82
C PRO A 135 13.02 -23.47 18.81
N ALA A 136 14.26 -22.99 18.76
CA ALA A 136 14.57 -21.56 18.82
C ALA A 136 15.72 -21.18 17.88
N PHE A 137 15.62 -20.00 17.26
CA PHE A 137 16.61 -19.51 16.31
C PHE A 137 16.57 -17.97 16.21
N ALA A 138 17.63 -17.39 15.65
CA ALA A 138 17.84 -15.95 15.64
C ALA A 138 18.39 -15.42 14.31
N HIS A 139 18.14 -14.14 14.09
CA HIS A 139 18.59 -13.38 12.94
C HIS A 139 19.08 -12.01 13.40
N TYR A 140 20.09 -11.46 12.74
CA TYR A 140 20.44 -10.06 12.89
C TYR A 140 20.97 -9.50 11.57
N ALA A 141 20.86 -8.19 11.38
CA ALA A 141 21.42 -7.49 10.21
C ALA A 141 21.96 -6.13 10.62
N LEU A 142 22.97 -5.65 9.90
CA LEU A 142 23.46 -4.28 10.02
C LEU A 142 22.40 -3.34 9.45
N ASN A 143 22.11 -2.24 10.15
CA ASN A 143 21.19 -1.20 9.70
C ASN A 143 21.79 -0.43 8.50
N SER A 144 21.80 -1.07 7.33
CA SER A 144 22.40 -0.60 6.09
C SER A 144 21.71 -1.26 4.89
N LYS A 145 21.47 -0.49 3.83
CA LYS A 145 20.76 -0.92 2.62
C LYS A 145 21.43 -2.10 1.89
N SER A 146 22.74 -2.28 2.06
CA SER A 146 23.53 -3.36 1.46
C SER A 146 23.85 -4.50 2.45
N SER A 147 23.21 -4.51 3.62
CA SER A 147 23.42 -5.60 4.59
C SER A 147 22.73 -6.86 4.13
N GLU A 148 23.28 -8.00 4.53
CA GLU A 148 22.60 -9.28 4.49
C GLU A 148 22.08 -9.63 5.89
N VAL A 149 21.10 -10.54 5.93
CA VAL A 149 20.55 -11.08 7.17
C VAL A 149 21.42 -12.26 7.57
N VAL A 150 21.95 -12.22 8.78
CA VAL A 150 22.78 -13.29 9.33
C VAL A 150 21.90 -14.18 10.20
N GLU A 151 21.80 -15.44 9.80
CA GLU A 151 21.11 -16.52 10.52
C GLU A 151 22.05 -17.16 11.55
N VAL A 152 21.62 -17.22 12.81
CA VAL A 152 22.45 -17.72 13.91
C VAL A 152 21.62 -18.45 14.97
N SER A 153 22.30 -19.31 15.74
CA SER A 153 21.73 -19.86 16.97
C SER A 153 21.50 -18.77 18.03
N ILE A 154 20.61 -19.04 19.00
CA ILE A 154 20.34 -18.15 20.14
C ILE A 154 21.63 -17.83 20.92
N GLN A 155 22.51 -18.83 21.08
CA GLN A 155 23.78 -18.66 21.80
C GLN A 155 24.72 -17.70 21.07
N GLN A 156 24.86 -17.85 19.75
CA GLN A 156 25.67 -16.96 18.92
C GLN A 156 25.10 -15.52 18.91
N LEU A 157 23.77 -15.36 18.86
CA LEU A 157 23.15 -14.04 19.01
C LEU A 157 23.45 -13.45 20.38
N LYS A 158 23.35 -14.22 21.47
CA LYS A 158 23.67 -13.77 22.82
C LYS A 158 25.12 -13.28 22.94
N GLU A 159 26.08 -14.02 22.40
CA GLU A 159 27.50 -13.63 22.37
C GLU A 159 27.72 -12.36 21.54
N PHE A 160 27.06 -12.26 20.39
CA PHE A 160 27.08 -11.06 19.56
C PHE A 160 26.55 -9.83 20.33
N LEU A 161 25.40 -9.96 20.99
CA LEU A 161 24.79 -8.89 21.77
C LEU A 161 25.66 -8.49 22.98
N LYS A 162 26.25 -9.46 23.70
CA LYS A 162 27.20 -9.20 24.79
C LYS A 162 28.42 -8.39 24.35
N LYS A 163 28.88 -8.57 23.11
CA LYS A 163 30.01 -7.81 22.55
C LYS A 163 29.62 -6.40 22.10
N LYS A 164 28.36 -6.19 21.71
CA LYS A 164 27.88 -4.95 21.08
C LYS A 164 27.07 -4.04 22.00
N MET A 165 26.57 -4.56 23.11
CA MET A 165 25.74 -3.85 24.08
C MET A 165 26.32 -4.04 25.48
N PHE A 166 26.14 -3.03 26.34
CA PHE A 166 26.40 -3.17 27.77
C PHE A 166 25.21 -3.88 28.41
N VAL A 167 25.26 -5.22 28.44
CA VAL A 167 24.23 -6.08 29.04
C VAL A 167 24.77 -6.71 30.32
N ASP A 168 23.89 -6.94 31.29
CA ASP A 168 24.23 -7.67 32.52
C ASP A 168 24.84 -9.04 32.16
N SER A 169 25.78 -9.50 32.99
CA SER A 169 26.30 -10.87 33.02
C SER A 169 25.21 -11.94 32.88
N ASN A 170 24.02 -11.68 33.45
CA ASN A 170 22.84 -12.55 33.48
C ASN A 170 21.88 -12.40 32.28
N PHE A 171 22.24 -11.68 31.23
CA PHE A 171 21.38 -11.48 30.06
C PHE A 171 21.02 -12.80 29.36
N GLN A 172 19.72 -13.05 29.21
CA GLN A 172 19.11 -14.19 28.51
C GLN A 172 18.00 -13.68 27.58
N ILE A 173 17.94 -14.24 26.36
CA ILE A 173 16.89 -13.92 25.38
C ILE A 173 15.62 -14.73 25.69
N PHE A 174 15.80 -16.02 25.96
CA PHE A 174 14.76 -16.92 26.50
C PHE A 174 15.33 -17.63 27.73
N ALA A 175 14.54 -17.78 28.79
CA ALA A 175 14.96 -18.47 30.00
C ALA A 175 15.38 -19.91 29.67
N GLY A 176 16.56 -20.38 30.10
CA GLY A 176 16.99 -21.76 29.87
C GLY A 176 17.63 -22.08 28.51
N ALA A 177 17.78 -21.08 27.62
CA ALA A 177 18.48 -21.23 26.33
C ALA A 177 20.01 -21.43 26.44
N ASP A 178 20.57 -21.24 27.64
CA ASP A 178 22.02 -21.26 27.91
C ASP A 178 22.64 -22.67 28.06
N ASN A 179 21.84 -23.74 28.01
CA ASN A 179 22.33 -25.10 28.30
C ASN A 179 23.07 -25.79 27.14
N GLY A 180 23.50 -25.06 26.12
CA GLY A 180 24.69 -25.40 25.31
C GLY A 180 24.70 -26.74 24.57
N LYS A 181 23.57 -27.42 24.37
CA LYS A 181 23.53 -28.59 23.49
C LYS A 181 23.03 -28.18 22.12
N GLN A 182 23.97 -28.08 21.19
CA GLN A 182 23.73 -28.14 19.75
C GLN A 182 22.71 -29.26 19.51
N PHE A 183 21.50 -28.92 19.05
CA PHE A 183 20.44 -29.89 18.77
C PHE A 183 20.78 -30.65 17.46
N ALA A 184 21.86 -31.44 17.49
CA ALA A 184 22.10 -32.50 16.55
C ALA A 184 21.20 -33.70 16.91
N PRO A 185 20.74 -34.49 15.93
CA PRO A 185 19.87 -35.63 16.19
C PRO A 185 20.69 -36.77 16.80
N SER A 186 20.68 -36.93 18.13
CA SER A 186 21.14 -38.18 18.77
C SER A 186 19.97 -38.89 19.42
N ALA A 187 19.92 -40.20 19.20
CA ALA A 187 18.82 -41.11 19.45
C ALA A 187 18.61 -41.49 20.94
N ASP A 188 18.54 -40.52 21.85
CA ASP A 188 18.29 -40.80 23.27
C ASP A 188 17.18 -39.93 23.88
N GLN A 189 15.94 -40.43 23.73
CA GLN A 189 14.69 -39.74 24.10
C GLN A 189 14.47 -39.55 25.61
N LYS A 190 15.24 -40.19 26.50
CA LYS A 190 14.93 -40.19 27.95
C LYS A 190 15.65 -39.14 28.78
N LYS A 191 16.75 -38.53 28.32
CA LYS A 191 17.48 -37.47 29.05
C LYS A 191 17.15 -36.05 28.59
N GLN A 192 16.34 -35.94 27.53
CA GLN A 192 16.04 -34.67 26.83
C GLN A 192 14.71 -34.04 27.25
N SER A 193 13.84 -34.75 27.99
CA SER A 193 12.55 -34.21 28.45
C SER A 193 12.71 -33.06 29.45
N SER A 194 13.57 -33.19 30.47
CA SER A 194 13.72 -32.12 31.49
C SER A 194 14.52 -30.89 31.02
N LEU A 195 15.17 -30.96 29.86
CA LEU A 195 15.84 -29.85 29.17
C LEU A 195 14.94 -29.19 28.13
N ARG A 196 14.02 -29.96 27.50
CA ARG A 196 12.99 -29.43 26.61
C ARG A 196 12.08 -28.44 27.35
N ASP A 197 11.65 -28.77 28.56
CA ASP A 197 10.63 -27.97 29.25
C ASP A 197 11.08 -26.55 29.61
N ARG A 198 12.39 -26.31 29.80
CA ARG A 198 12.87 -25.06 30.43
C ARG A 198 13.21 -23.89 29.51
N CYS A 199 13.27 -24.08 28.18
CA CYS A 199 13.85 -23.08 27.27
C CYS A 199 12.96 -21.83 27.07
N CYS A 200 11.66 -21.92 27.39
CA CYS A 200 10.70 -20.85 27.12
C CYS A 200 9.74 -20.62 28.30
N ASP A 201 10.12 -21.07 29.51
CA ASP A 201 9.27 -21.11 30.71
C ASP A 201 9.01 -19.75 31.37
N ARG A 202 9.77 -18.70 31.03
CA ARG A 202 9.54 -17.34 31.53
C ARG A 202 10.19 -16.28 30.63
N LEU A 203 9.43 -15.24 30.29
CA LEU A 203 9.96 -14.02 29.70
C LEU A 203 10.59 -13.17 30.82
N VAL A 204 11.80 -12.68 30.61
CA VAL A 204 12.50 -11.84 31.60
C VAL A 204 11.82 -10.46 31.65
N PRO A 205 11.55 -9.89 32.85
CA PRO A 205 11.01 -8.54 32.97
C PRO A 205 11.95 -7.53 32.29
N GLY A 206 11.41 -6.70 31.38
CA GLY A 206 12.17 -5.68 30.65
C GLY A 206 12.37 -5.95 29.15
N CYS A 207 11.90 -7.08 28.62
CA CYS A 207 11.78 -7.29 27.17
C CYS A 207 10.37 -6.94 26.69
N SER A 208 10.25 -6.15 25.61
CA SER A 208 8.99 -6.03 24.87
C SER A 208 8.77 -7.32 24.08
N VAL A 209 7.75 -8.10 24.43
CA VAL A 209 7.52 -9.43 23.84
C VAL A 209 6.13 -9.49 23.22
N VAL A 210 6.06 -10.14 22.06
CA VAL A 210 4.82 -10.42 21.35
C VAL A 210 4.50 -11.91 21.53
N VAL A 211 3.33 -12.21 22.10
CA VAL A 211 2.81 -13.58 22.24
C VAL A 211 1.84 -13.82 21.10
N LYS A 212 2.07 -14.84 20.27
CA LYS A 212 1.21 -15.14 19.12
C LYS A 212 0.48 -16.48 19.27
N ASP A 213 -0.84 -16.46 19.15
CA ASP A 213 -1.70 -17.64 18.96
C ASP A 213 -1.79 -18.00 17.46
N VAL A 214 -1.48 -19.25 17.10
CA VAL A 214 -1.46 -19.73 15.70
C VAL A 214 -2.82 -20.33 15.34
N ILE A 215 -3.63 -19.65 14.52
CA ILE A 215 -4.91 -20.18 13.99
C ILE A 215 -4.73 -20.60 12.52
N LYS A 216 -5.02 -21.88 12.22
CA LYS A 216 -4.88 -22.48 10.87
C LYS A 216 -6.06 -22.15 9.95
N PRO A 217 -5.84 -21.74 8.67
CA PRO A 217 -6.91 -21.68 7.67
C PRO A 217 -7.27 -23.07 7.09
N LYS A 218 -8.57 -23.34 6.94
CA LYS A 218 -9.14 -24.57 6.35
C LYS A 218 -8.70 -24.74 4.87
N ARG A 219 -8.05 -25.86 4.55
CA ARG A 219 -7.69 -26.25 3.16
C ARG A 219 -8.92 -26.67 2.36
N ARG A 220 -9.10 -26.10 1.16
CA ARG A 220 -9.89 -26.68 0.05
C ARG A 220 -8.92 -27.16 -1.03
N ASN A 221 -9.06 -28.42 -1.45
CA ASN A 221 -8.29 -29.05 -2.52
C ASN A 221 -8.65 -28.47 -3.90
N PRO A 222 -7.71 -28.49 -4.86
CA PRO A 222 -8.05 -28.72 -6.25
C PRO A 222 -7.42 -30.00 -6.79
N PHE A 223 -8.20 -30.66 -7.65
CA PHE A 223 -7.88 -31.88 -8.37
C PHE A 223 -6.98 -31.63 -9.60
N PHE A 224 -6.30 -32.70 -9.98
CA PHE A 224 -5.40 -32.92 -11.13
C PHE A 224 -5.91 -32.42 -12.49
N MET A 225 -4.98 -31.95 -13.33
CA MET A 225 -5.08 -32.16 -14.79
C MET A 225 -3.69 -32.36 -15.41
N ILE A 226 -3.67 -33.24 -16.41
CA ILE A 226 -2.56 -34.03 -16.94
C ILE A 226 -1.88 -33.32 -18.13
N ILE A 227 -0.56 -33.53 -18.26
CA ILE A 227 0.31 -33.13 -19.39
C ILE A 227 0.13 -34.13 -20.56
N PRO A 228 0.31 -33.69 -21.82
CA PRO A 228 1.25 -34.44 -22.65
C PRO A 228 2.24 -33.56 -23.42
N THR A 229 3.30 -34.25 -23.81
CA THR A 229 4.61 -33.80 -24.29
C THR A 229 4.71 -33.72 -25.82
N SER A 230 5.66 -32.88 -26.25
CA SER A 230 6.63 -33.07 -27.35
C SER A 230 6.19 -33.24 -28.80
N GLY A 231 6.85 -32.49 -29.70
CA GLY A 231 7.20 -32.98 -31.04
C GLY A 231 7.27 -31.92 -32.14
N MET A 232 8.47 -31.48 -32.48
CA MET A 232 8.80 -30.63 -33.63
C MET A 232 8.52 -31.30 -34.97
N CYS A 233 8.14 -30.54 -36.01
CA CYS A 233 8.59 -30.82 -37.37
C CYS A 233 8.61 -29.53 -38.21
N ALA A 234 9.74 -29.29 -38.87
CA ALA A 234 10.03 -28.13 -39.66
C ALA A 234 9.74 -28.39 -41.16
N LEU A 235 9.53 -27.29 -41.90
CA LEU A 235 9.74 -27.13 -43.35
C LEU A 235 8.69 -27.74 -44.30
N ALA A 236 7.68 -26.94 -44.63
CA ALA A 236 7.18 -26.62 -45.98
C ALA A 236 5.99 -25.65 -45.77
N PHE A 237 5.89 -24.44 -46.30
CA PHE A 237 5.95 -24.06 -47.70
C PHE A 237 6.20 -22.55 -47.78
N LEU A 238 7.32 -22.18 -48.38
CA LEU A 238 7.60 -20.85 -48.91
C LEU A 238 6.68 -20.59 -50.11
N ALA A 239 5.45 -20.09 -49.89
CA ALA A 239 4.58 -19.62 -50.97
C ALA A 239 3.42 -18.70 -50.52
N PHE A 240 3.55 -17.99 -49.39
CA PHE A 240 2.53 -17.01 -48.95
C PHE A 240 3.15 -15.69 -48.45
N VAL A 241 4.26 -15.28 -49.08
CA VAL A 241 5.02 -14.07 -48.70
C VAL A 241 4.74 -12.86 -49.64
N SER A 242 3.79 -12.94 -50.57
CA SER A 242 3.56 -11.83 -51.53
C SER A 242 2.17 -11.16 -51.49
N LEU A 243 1.28 -11.56 -50.57
CA LEU A 243 -0.09 -10.99 -50.48
C LEU A 243 -0.54 -10.62 -49.06
N VAL A 244 0.38 -10.57 -48.09
CA VAL A 244 0.14 -10.01 -46.74
C VAL A 244 1.15 -8.89 -46.45
N SER A 245 1.44 -8.08 -47.47
CA SER A 245 2.39 -6.97 -47.39
C SER A 245 1.70 -5.60 -47.38
N CYS A 246 0.36 -5.56 -47.24
CA CYS A 246 -0.41 -4.32 -47.23
C CYS A 246 -1.59 -4.32 -46.25
N ALA A 247 -1.51 -5.08 -45.15
CA ALA A 247 -2.53 -5.07 -44.09
C ALA A 247 -1.97 -5.16 -42.66
N LEU A 248 -0.65 -5.10 -42.47
CA LEU A 248 0.00 -5.06 -41.14
C LEU A 248 0.79 -3.76 -40.94
N LEU A 249 0.18 -2.64 -41.32
CA LEU A 249 0.53 -1.31 -40.82
C LEU A 249 -0.67 -0.68 -40.10
N GLN A 250 -1.41 -1.48 -39.33
CA GLN A 250 -2.08 -0.92 -38.16
C GLN A 250 -1.06 -0.99 -37.02
N GLY A 251 -0.19 0.02 -36.99
CA GLY A 251 0.58 0.29 -35.79
C GLY A 251 -0.41 0.42 -34.63
N VAL A 252 -0.33 -0.50 -33.67
CA VAL A 252 -1.06 -0.40 -32.40
C VAL A 252 -0.52 0.83 -31.69
N GLN A 253 -1.16 1.97 -31.96
CA GLN A 253 -0.94 3.24 -31.27
C GLN A 253 -2.07 3.39 -30.27
N ALA A 254 -1.79 3.19 -28.98
CA ALA A 254 -2.67 3.66 -27.93
C ALA A 254 -1.84 4.31 -26.82
N ARG A 255 -2.10 5.62 -26.70
CA ARG A 255 -1.35 6.76 -26.17
C ARG A 255 -2.30 7.47 -25.18
N VAL A 256 -2.03 8.71 -24.78
CA VAL A 256 -3.13 9.65 -24.48
C VAL A 256 -4.20 9.47 -25.56
N VAL A 257 -5.40 9.07 -25.15
CA VAL A 257 -6.42 8.63 -26.10
C VAL A 257 -7.19 9.84 -26.61
N GLU A 258 -7.56 9.85 -27.88
CA GLU A 258 -8.47 10.89 -28.39
C GLU A 258 -9.87 10.70 -27.78
N GLU A 259 -10.29 9.45 -27.57
CA GLU A 259 -11.56 9.11 -26.97
C GLU A 259 -11.50 7.80 -26.18
N PHE A 260 -12.14 7.76 -25.00
CA PHE A 260 -12.19 6.54 -24.18
C PHE A 260 -13.02 5.43 -24.83
N SER A 261 -14.04 5.78 -25.61
CA SER A 261 -14.99 4.84 -26.23
C SER A 261 -14.36 3.98 -27.34
N HIS A 262 -13.26 4.43 -27.95
CA HIS A 262 -12.62 3.78 -29.10
C HIS A 262 -11.38 2.95 -28.75
N THR A 263 -11.02 2.83 -27.47
CA THR A 263 -9.84 2.09 -27.03
C THR A 263 -10.21 0.75 -26.44
N ASP A 264 -9.58 -0.33 -26.94
CA ASP A 264 -9.83 -1.70 -26.49
C ASP A 264 -9.67 -1.83 -24.97
N SER A 265 -10.73 -2.30 -24.32
CA SER A 265 -10.88 -2.56 -22.86
C SER A 265 -10.87 -1.34 -21.91
N CYS A 266 -10.46 -0.13 -22.33
CA CYS A 266 -10.50 1.05 -21.45
C CYS A 266 -11.95 1.50 -21.14
N LYS A 267 -12.83 1.37 -22.13
CA LYS A 267 -14.27 1.64 -21.99
C LYS A 267 -14.97 0.74 -20.97
N ASP A 268 -14.39 -0.42 -20.64
CA ASP A 268 -14.98 -1.36 -19.68
C ASP A 268 -14.99 -0.80 -18.24
N SER A 269 -14.22 0.26 -18.01
CA SER A 269 -14.23 1.03 -16.75
C SER A 269 -15.38 2.04 -16.66
N LEU A 270 -16.15 2.20 -17.74
CA LEU A 270 -17.21 3.21 -17.89
C LEU A 270 -18.56 2.53 -18.07
N TYR A 271 -19.59 3.11 -17.46
CA TYR A 271 -20.96 2.63 -17.63
C TYR A 271 -21.37 2.76 -19.10
N MET A 272 -21.85 1.66 -19.70
CA MET A 272 -22.15 1.56 -21.14
C MET A 272 -20.99 1.99 -22.06
N GLY A 273 -19.74 1.92 -21.59
CA GLY A 273 -18.57 2.35 -22.35
C GLY A 273 -18.51 3.86 -22.65
N THR A 274 -19.32 4.67 -21.95
CA THR A 274 -19.47 6.10 -22.23
C THR A 274 -18.84 6.94 -21.11
N PRO A 275 -17.91 7.85 -21.43
CA PRO A 275 -17.29 8.72 -20.43
C PRO A 275 -18.24 9.85 -19.98
N PRO A 276 -18.00 10.44 -18.78
CA PRO A 276 -18.60 11.71 -18.41
C PRO A 276 -18.40 12.78 -19.50
N ARG A 277 -19.47 13.52 -19.82
CA ARG A 277 -19.48 14.56 -20.86
C ARG A 277 -19.57 15.94 -20.24
N GLY A 278 -19.13 16.94 -21.00
CA GLY A 278 -19.36 18.36 -20.70
C GLY A 278 -18.23 19.10 -20.00
N PHE A 279 -17.11 18.44 -19.72
CA PHE A 279 -15.89 19.13 -19.31
C PHE A 279 -15.22 19.77 -20.54
N ILE A 280 -15.05 21.09 -20.53
CA ILE A 280 -14.46 21.84 -21.64
C ILE A 280 -13.11 22.43 -21.23
N SER A 281 -12.04 22.01 -21.89
CA SER A 281 -10.76 22.72 -21.91
C SER A 281 -9.80 22.06 -22.91
N SER A 282 -8.95 22.88 -23.55
CA SER A 282 -7.90 22.41 -24.46
C SER A 282 -6.71 21.75 -23.74
N SER A 283 -6.58 21.96 -22.42
CA SER A 283 -5.54 21.35 -21.58
C SER A 283 -5.87 19.92 -21.14
N LEU A 284 -7.12 19.47 -21.36
CA LEU A 284 -7.57 18.16 -20.92
C LEU A 284 -6.92 17.04 -21.75
N ARG A 285 -6.56 15.97 -21.07
CA ARG A 285 -5.93 14.77 -21.61
C ARG A 285 -6.71 13.56 -21.10
N LYS A 286 -7.18 12.71 -22.00
CA LYS A 286 -7.85 11.46 -21.66
C LYS A 286 -6.79 10.37 -21.52
N ILE A 287 -6.67 9.81 -20.32
CA ILE A 287 -5.65 8.81 -19.99
C ILE A 287 -6.34 7.48 -19.72
N CYS A 288 -6.08 6.48 -20.56
CA CYS A 288 -6.37 5.10 -20.20
C CYS A 288 -5.22 4.59 -19.34
N GLN A 289 -5.49 4.36 -18.06
CA GLN A 289 -4.49 4.01 -17.07
C GLN A 289 -4.12 2.54 -17.22
N ARG A 290 -2.88 2.25 -17.62
CA ARG A 290 -2.40 0.88 -17.86
C ARG A 290 -1.28 0.53 -16.89
N TYR A 291 -1.41 -0.65 -16.28
CA TYR A 291 -0.36 -1.25 -15.45
C TYR A 291 -0.13 -2.69 -15.88
N GLY A 292 1.12 -3.02 -16.21
CA GLY A 292 1.49 -4.34 -16.76
C GLY A 292 0.78 -4.63 -18.09
N ASN A 293 0.76 -3.65 -19.00
CA ASN A 293 0.06 -3.64 -20.30
C ASN A 293 -1.47 -3.80 -20.24
N THR A 294 -2.04 -3.90 -19.04
CA THR A 294 -3.47 -4.13 -18.82
C THR A 294 -4.17 -2.81 -18.50
N PRO A 295 -5.24 -2.42 -19.22
CA PRO A 295 -6.10 -1.30 -18.84
C PRO A 295 -6.76 -1.54 -17.48
N ARG A 296 -6.74 -0.54 -16.59
CA ARG A 296 -7.22 -0.66 -15.21
C ARG A 296 -8.39 0.27 -14.91
N TYR A 297 -8.27 1.54 -15.31
CA TYR A 297 -9.28 2.58 -15.15
C TYR A 297 -9.02 3.73 -16.12
N VAL A 298 -9.88 4.75 -16.11
CA VAL A 298 -9.70 5.95 -16.93
C VAL A 298 -9.57 7.19 -16.07
N THR A 299 -8.83 8.18 -16.56
CA THR A 299 -8.66 9.47 -15.90
C THR A 299 -8.74 10.58 -16.95
N LEU A 300 -9.57 11.60 -16.69
CA LEU A 300 -9.50 12.87 -17.40
C LEU A 300 -8.57 13.80 -16.63
N TYR A 301 -7.45 14.17 -17.22
CA TYR A 301 -6.37 14.91 -16.59
C TYR A 301 -6.22 16.30 -17.18
N ASP A 302 -6.08 17.33 -16.35
CA ASP A 302 -5.79 18.70 -16.79
C ASP A 302 -4.28 18.94 -16.74
N ALA A 303 -3.64 18.97 -17.91
CA ALA A 303 -2.18 19.18 -18.02
C ALA A 303 -1.75 20.61 -17.69
N SER A 304 -2.67 21.57 -17.61
CA SER A 304 -2.35 22.96 -17.20
C SER A 304 -2.43 23.15 -15.68
N LYS A 305 -3.36 22.43 -15.03
CA LYS A 305 -3.57 22.48 -13.58
C LYS A 305 -2.83 21.38 -12.82
N HIS A 306 -2.19 20.47 -13.56
CA HIS A 306 -1.48 19.28 -13.10
C HIS A 306 -2.30 18.38 -12.15
N ILE A 307 -3.62 18.30 -12.35
CA ILE A 307 -4.52 17.47 -11.55
C ILE A 307 -5.49 16.64 -12.41
N PRO A 308 -5.93 15.45 -11.95
CA PRO A 308 -7.10 14.80 -12.53
C PRO A 308 -8.37 15.58 -12.22
N VAL A 309 -9.19 15.77 -13.24
CA VAL A 309 -10.55 16.32 -13.14
C VAL A 309 -11.51 15.23 -12.63
N TYR A 310 -11.39 14.02 -13.18
CA TYR A 310 -12.08 12.83 -12.65
C TYR A 310 -11.32 11.54 -12.99
N SER A 311 -11.59 10.49 -12.21
CA SER A 311 -11.25 9.11 -12.51
C SER A 311 -12.52 8.25 -12.56
N GLY A 312 -12.66 7.43 -13.60
CA GLY A 312 -13.75 6.47 -13.79
C GLY A 312 -13.25 5.03 -13.70
N TYR A 313 -13.89 4.21 -12.87
CA TYR A 313 -13.43 2.85 -12.56
C TYR A 313 -14.59 1.91 -12.19
N THR A 314 -14.33 0.60 -12.23
CA THR A 314 -15.26 -0.40 -11.69
C THR A 314 -14.91 -0.72 -10.24
N PHE A 315 -15.93 -0.83 -9.38
CA PHE A 315 -15.77 -1.28 -8.00
C PHE A 315 -15.58 -2.80 -7.94
N LYS A 316 -14.55 -3.29 -7.24
CA LYS A 316 -14.11 -4.70 -7.29
C LYS A 316 -14.50 -5.56 -6.07
N LYS A 317 -15.55 -5.20 -5.33
CA LYS A 317 -15.96 -5.88 -4.09
C LYS A 317 -14.81 -6.04 -3.08
N SER A 318 -14.26 -4.91 -2.64
CA SER A 318 -13.06 -4.86 -1.80
C SER A 318 -13.32 -5.18 -0.32
N ASP A 319 -12.34 -5.83 0.31
CA ASP A 319 -12.25 -6.04 1.75
C ASP A 319 -11.88 -4.76 2.53
N GLY A 320 -11.48 -3.70 1.84
CA GLY A 320 -11.07 -2.42 2.41
C GLY A 320 -9.57 -2.34 2.73
N GLU A 321 -8.78 -3.36 2.38
CA GLU A 321 -7.33 -3.34 2.60
C GLU A 321 -6.64 -2.39 1.61
N MET A 322 -5.94 -1.37 2.15
CA MET A 322 -5.21 -0.38 1.36
C MET A 322 -3.75 -0.75 1.07
N ARG A 323 -3.22 -1.81 1.67
CA ARG A 323 -1.77 -1.99 1.79
C ARG A 323 -1.12 -2.44 0.48
N VAL A 324 -0.62 -1.45 -0.24
CA VAL A 324 0.30 -1.65 -1.35
C VAL A 324 1.55 -0.82 -1.09
N ASP A 325 2.66 -1.49 -0.84
CA ASP A 325 3.97 -0.83 -0.76
C ASP A 325 4.62 -0.81 -2.15
N VAL A 326 4.26 0.22 -2.92
CA VAL A 326 4.80 0.48 -4.26
C VAL A 326 5.28 1.93 -4.38
N PRO A 327 6.32 2.17 -5.18
CA PRO A 327 6.71 3.52 -5.55
C PRO A 327 5.57 4.23 -6.28
N TRP A 328 5.51 5.55 -6.11
CA TRP A 328 4.62 6.39 -6.92
C TRP A 328 5.06 6.37 -8.37
N MET A 329 4.08 6.43 -9.26
CA MET A 329 4.26 6.33 -10.70
C MET A 329 3.82 7.62 -11.41
N PHE A 330 4.29 7.75 -12.65
CA PHE A 330 3.94 8.81 -13.59
C PHE A 330 3.50 8.21 -14.93
N GLU A 331 2.96 9.04 -15.81
CA GLU A 331 2.55 8.65 -17.16
C GLU A 331 3.58 9.13 -18.20
N PRO A 332 4.45 8.25 -18.73
CA PRO A 332 5.48 8.64 -19.70
C PRO A 332 4.90 9.28 -20.97
N GLN A 333 3.71 8.83 -21.38
CA GLN A 333 2.99 9.32 -22.56
C GLN A 333 2.52 10.79 -22.47
N LEU A 334 2.47 11.37 -21.26
CA LEU A 334 2.18 12.80 -21.09
C LEU A 334 3.41 13.66 -21.38
N ALA A 335 4.62 13.17 -21.09
CA ALA A 335 5.86 13.89 -21.35
C ALA A 335 6.32 13.75 -22.81
N SER A 336 6.09 12.58 -23.42
CA SER A 336 6.42 12.36 -24.83
C SER A 336 5.41 11.42 -25.50
N PRO A 337 4.83 11.81 -26.65
CA PRO A 337 4.00 10.97 -27.51
C PRO A 337 4.55 9.59 -27.86
N LYS A 338 5.88 9.45 -27.89
CA LYS A 338 6.56 8.21 -28.29
C LYS A 338 6.85 7.27 -27.11
N SER A 339 6.57 7.71 -25.89
CA SER A 339 6.82 6.92 -24.69
C SER A 339 5.82 5.78 -24.51
N SER A 340 6.14 4.87 -23.58
CA SER A 340 5.26 3.81 -23.13
C SER A 340 3.90 4.36 -22.66
N SER A 341 2.84 3.60 -22.93
CA SER A 341 1.49 3.86 -22.40
C SER A 341 1.21 3.18 -21.07
N ASN A 342 2.22 2.53 -20.48
CA ASN A 342 2.15 2.03 -19.11
C ASN A 342 2.66 3.08 -18.15
N MET A 343 2.03 3.16 -16.97
CA MET A 343 2.56 3.93 -15.86
C MET A 343 3.90 3.36 -15.40
N GLU A 344 4.84 4.25 -15.05
CA GLU A 344 6.21 3.89 -14.67
C GLU A 344 6.58 4.51 -13.32
N PRO A 345 7.37 3.83 -12.48
CA PRO A 345 7.78 4.37 -11.18
C PRO A 345 8.76 5.53 -11.34
N PHE A 346 8.69 6.51 -10.43
CA PHE A 346 9.73 7.53 -10.29
C PHE A 346 11.03 6.87 -9.77
N LEU A 347 11.91 6.47 -10.68
CA LEU A 347 13.25 5.95 -10.36
C LEU A 347 14.27 7.08 -10.49
N THR A 348 15.15 7.24 -9.50
CA THR A 348 16.11 8.35 -9.35
C THR A 348 17.14 8.48 -10.49
N THR A 349 17.12 7.59 -11.50
CA THR A 349 18.21 7.45 -12.49
C THR A 349 17.77 7.38 -13.96
N LEU A 350 16.49 7.53 -14.31
CA LEU A 350 16.05 7.37 -15.71
C LEU A 350 15.38 8.65 -16.23
N ASN A 351 16.07 9.30 -17.17
CA ASN A 351 15.66 10.46 -18.00
C ASN A 351 15.81 11.87 -17.42
N PRO A 352 17.05 12.41 -17.34
CA PRO A 352 17.31 13.85 -17.26
C PRO A 352 16.86 14.66 -18.51
N HIS A 353 16.25 14.01 -19.52
CA HIS A 353 15.82 14.62 -20.79
C HIS A 353 14.30 14.72 -20.97
N MET A 354 13.49 14.25 -20.02
CA MET A 354 12.03 14.43 -20.10
C MET A 354 11.62 15.57 -19.17
N ASN A 355 11.01 16.62 -19.73
CA ASN A 355 10.36 17.68 -18.97
C ASN A 355 9.01 17.18 -18.42
N ILE A 356 9.06 16.16 -17.55
CA ILE A 356 7.87 15.58 -16.90
C ILE A 356 7.12 16.67 -16.14
N ASP A 357 7.87 17.57 -15.51
CA ASP A 357 7.37 18.71 -14.76
C ASP A 357 6.45 19.63 -15.56
N ASP A 358 6.61 19.72 -16.90
CA ASP A 358 5.80 20.62 -17.72
C ASP A 358 4.39 20.07 -17.95
N THR A 359 4.24 18.74 -17.98
CA THR A 359 3.01 18.08 -18.44
C THR A 359 2.23 17.36 -17.35
N GLN A 360 2.85 17.09 -16.20
CA GLN A 360 2.20 16.46 -15.06
C GLN A 360 2.84 16.83 -13.73
N ALA A 361 2.11 16.51 -12.65
CA ALA A 361 2.60 16.63 -11.28
C ALA A 361 3.78 15.69 -10.99
N VAL A 362 4.73 16.16 -10.19
CA VAL A 362 5.86 15.35 -9.69
C VAL A 362 5.86 15.30 -8.15
N LEU A 363 6.68 14.41 -7.57
CA LEU A 363 6.68 14.18 -6.12
C LEU A 363 7.06 15.43 -5.33
N GLU A 364 7.95 16.26 -5.87
CA GLU A 364 8.42 17.50 -5.28
C GLU A 364 7.30 18.53 -5.12
N ASP A 365 6.26 18.47 -5.96
CA ASP A 365 5.11 19.37 -5.87
C ASP A 365 4.26 19.11 -4.62
N TYR A 366 4.35 17.90 -4.04
CA TYR A 366 3.67 17.52 -2.81
C TYR A 366 4.57 17.59 -1.55
N ALA A 367 5.88 17.75 -1.72
CA ALA A 367 6.85 17.61 -0.62
C ALA A 367 6.77 18.70 0.47
N ASN A 368 6.33 19.91 0.12
CA ASN A 368 6.34 21.07 1.02
C ASN A 368 4.96 21.47 1.54
N THR A 369 3.98 20.56 1.52
CA THR A 369 2.61 20.88 1.93
C THR A 369 2.30 20.33 3.33
N VAL A 370 2.28 21.20 4.34
CA VAL A 370 1.91 20.81 5.72
C VAL A 370 0.42 20.47 5.82
N GLN A 371 -0.42 21.11 4.98
CA GLN A 371 -1.88 21.03 5.07
C GLN A 371 -2.50 19.93 4.20
N TYR A 372 -1.79 19.50 3.15
CA TYR A 372 -2.32 18.60 2.14
C TYR A 372 -1.59 17.26 2.13
N GLU A 373 -2.31 16.24 1.71
CA GLU A 373 -1.80 14.92 1.39
C GLU A 373 -2.22 14.52 -0.01
N ARG A 374 -1.55 13.52 -0.56
CA ARG A 374 -1.93 12.87 -1.81
C ARG A 374 -3.25 12.12 -1.60
N GLY A 375 -4.33 12.63 -2.19
CA GLY A 375 -5.67 12.04 -2.20
C GLY A 375 -6.00 11.39 -3.54
N GLN A 376 -6.31 10.10 -3.55
CA GLN A 376 -6.61 9.34 -4.78
C GLN A 376 -8.07 9.52 -5.21
N LEU A 377 -8.33 9.73 -6.51
CA LEU A 377 -9.70 9.76 -7.04
C LEU A 377 -10.25 8.35 -7.29
N ASN A 378 -9.45 7.45 -7.86
CA ASN A 378 -9.69 6.00 -7.78
C ASN A 378 -8.94 5.46 -6.56
N PRO A 379 -9.62 5.18 -5.43
CA PRO A 379 -8.95 4.83 -4.18
C PRO A 379 -8.68 3.33 -4.09
N ALA A 380 -7.53 2.95 -3.52
CA ALA A 380 -7.14 1.56 -3.33
C ALA A 380 -8.19 0.74 -2.53
N VAL A 381 -8.92 1.38 -1.60
CA VAL A 381 -10.01 0.74 -0.82
C VAL A 381 -11.19 0.24 -1.66
N HIS A 382 -11.34 0.68 -2.91
CA HIS A 382 -12.40 0.21 -3.82
C HIS A 382 -11.93 -0.92 -4.75
N GLN A 383 -10.62 -1.23 -4.73
CA GLN A 383 -9.99 -2.27 -5.54
C GLN A 383 -9.75 -3.53 -4.71
N ALA A 384 -9.79 -4.71 -5.34
CA ALA A 384 -9.60 -6.00 -4.68
C ALA A 384 -8.29 -6.66 -5.08
N ASP A 385 -8.01 -6.77 -6.38
CA ASP A 385 -6.78 -7.36 -6.89
C ASP A 385 -5.56 -6.47 -6.60
N GLN A 386 -4.44 -7.10 -6.23
CA GLN A 386 -3.22 -6.38 -5.88
C GLN A 386 -2.73 -5.47 -7.02
N LEU A 387 -2.78 -5.94 -8.26
CA LEU A 387 -2.35 -5.15 -9.42
C LEU A 387 -3.28 -3.97 -9.70
N ASP A 388 -4.59 -4.10 -9.40
CA ASP A 388 -5.55 -2.98 -9.51
C ASP A 388 -5.30 -1.95 -8.42
N LYS A 389 -5.00 -2.40 -7.18
CA LYS A 389 -4.60 -1.51 -6.08
C LYS A 389 -3.31 -0.77 -6.43
N VAL A 390 -2.28 -1.46 -6.94
CA VAL A 390 -1.00 -0.87 -7.39
C VAL A 390 -1.23 0.22 -8.44
N ALA A 391 -2.10 -0.03 -9.42
CA ALA A 391 -2.39 0.92 -10.49
C ALA A 391 -2.98 2.26 -10.01
N THR A 392 -3.52 2.32 -8.78
CA THR A 392 -4.02 3.57 -8.18
C THR A 392 -2.92 4.54 -7.74
N TYR A 393 -1.65 4.09 -7.65
CA TYR A 393 -0.50 4.86 -7.15
C TYR A 393 0.25 5.62 -8.26
N THR A 394 -0.48 6.22 -9.20
CA THR A 394 0.05 7.18 -10.20
C THR A 394 -0.36 8.60 -9.82
N LEU A 395 0.52 9.59 -10.00
CA LEU A 395 0.21 10.99 -9.65
C LEU A 395 -0.87 11.59 -10.54
N THR A 396 -1.12 11.02 -11.73
CA THR A 396 -2.26 11.41 -12.56
C THR A 396 -3.60 11.00 -11.97
N ASN A 397 -3.65 10.18 -10.91
CA ASN A 397 -4.87 9.83 -10.16
C ASN A 397 -4.96 10.55 -8.81
N VAL A 398 -4.11 11.55 -8.55
CA VAL A 398 -3.95 12.19 -7.24
C VAL A 398 -4.21 13.69 -7.28
N VAL A 399 -4.88 14.19 -6.24
CA VAL A 399 -5.05 15.62 -5.97
C VAL A 399 -4.52 15.99 -4.58
N PRO A 400 -4.15 17.25 -4.33
CA PRO A 400 -3.91 17.75 -2.98
C PRO A 400 -5.22 17.73 -2.16
N GLN A 401 -5.27 16.88 -1.14
CA GLN A 401 -6.42 16.72 -0.27
C GLN A 401 -6.08 17.14 1.15
N SER A 402 -6.92 17.95 1.81
CA SER A 402 -6.74 18.32 3.21
C SER A 402 -6.62 17.07 4.08
N LYS A 403 -5.66 17.07 5.01
CA LYS A 403 -5.40 15.94 5.92
C LYS A 403 -6.64 15.53 6.71
N GLU A 404 -7.34 16.50 7.28
CA GLU A 404 -8.53 16.32 8.09
C GLU A 404 -9.69 15.78 7.25
N PHE A 405 -9.85 16.29 6.02
CA PHE A 405 -10.86 15.79 5.09
C PHE A 405 -10.56 14.35 4.65
N LYS A 406 -9.32 14.07 4.23
CA LYS A 406 -8.88 12.77 3.74
C LYS A 406 -9.02 11.67 4.80
N THR A 407 -8.49 11.90 6.00
CA THR A 407 -8.47 10.90 7.08
C THR A 407 -9.78 10.86 7.87
N GLY A 408 -10.57 11.94 7.81
CA GLY A 408 -11.84 12.08 8.51
C GLY A 408 -13.04 11.71 7.64
N SER A 409 -13.79 12.72 7.21
CA SER A 409 -15.10 12.55 6.57
C SER A 409 -15.03 11.84 5.21
N TRP A 410 -14.00 12.09 4.40
CA TRP A 410 -13.86 11.42 3.11
C TRP A 410 -13.53 9.92 3.26
N ALA A 411 -12.59 9.54 4.13
CA ALA A 411 -12.31 8.13 4.42
C ALA A 411 -13.55 7.38 4.92
N LYS A 412 -14.35 7.99 5.81
CA LYS A 412 -15.62 7.43 6.27
C LYS A 412 -16.61 7.24 5.14
N TYR A 413 -16.70 8.20 4.22
CA TYR A 413 -17.56 8.10 3.05
C TYR A 413 -17.13 6.99 2.09
N LEU A 414 -15.82 6.86 1.81
CA LEU A 414 -15.29 5.78 0.98
C LEU A 414 -15.59 4.39 1.58
N ASP A 415 -15.43 4.21 2.89
CA ASP A 415 -15.80 2.95 3.55
C ASP A 415 -17.31 2.68 3.52
N LEU A 416 -18.14 3.73 3.66
CA LEU A 416 -19.59 3.64 3.52
C LEU A 416 -20.01 3.18 2.11
N ILE A 417 -19.43 3.75 1.06
CA ILE A 417 -19.70 3.33 -0.33
C ILE A 417 -19.21 1.90 -0.57
N ARG A 418 -18.03 1.54 -0.06
CA ARG A 418 -17.52 0.17 -0.13
C ARG A 418 -18.50 -0.83 0.49
N ARG A 419 -19.00 -0.57 1.69
CA ARG A 419 -19.99 -1.44 2.37
C ARG A 419 -21.31 -1.50 1.60
N ARG A 420 -21.84 -0.35 1.15
CA ARG A 420 -23.09 -0.28 0.38
C ARG A 420 -23.00 -1.11 -0.90
N LEU A 421 -21.97 -0.90 -1.70
CA LEU A 421 -21.81 -1.60 -2.97
C LEU A 421 -21.47 -3.09 -2.76
N ASN A 422 -20.70 -3.45 -1.74
CA ASN A 422 -20.46 -4.86 -1.39
C ASN A 422 -21.76 -5.61 -1.07
N ASN A 423 -22.62 -4.98 -0.27
CA ASN A 423 -23.80 -5.65 0.27
C ASN A 423 -24.97 -5.65 -0.70
N TYR A 424 -25.17 -4.56 -1.45
CA TYR A 424 -26.41 -4.35 -2.20
C TYR A 424 -26.23 -4.26 -3.71
N CYS A 425 -25.01 -4.05 -4.24
CA CYS A 425 -24.77 -4.12 -5.68
C CYS A 425 -24.48 -5.57 -6.11
N GLN A 426 -25.38 -6.16 -6.88
CA GLN A 426 -25.28 -7.53 -7.36
C GLN A 426 -24.53 -7.63 -8.69
N GLY A 427 -24.61 -6.59 -9.54
CA GLY A 427 -23.87 -6.48 -10.79
C GLY A 427 -22.55 -5.71 -10.69
N THR A 428 -22.11 -5.17 -11.82
CA THR A 428 -20.95 -4.27 -11.89
C THR A 428 -21.35 -2.88 -11.42
N ALA A 429 -20.64 -2.35 -10.42
CA ALA A 429 -20.74 -0.96 -10.01
C ALA A 429 -19.68 -0.13 -10.72
N TYR A 430 -20.11 0.92 -11.41
CA TYR A 430 -19.25 1.92 -12.02
C TYR A 430 -19.18 3.14 -11.11
N VAL A 431 -17.99 3.66 -10.87
CA VAL A 431 -17.78 4.80 -9.98
C VAL A 431 -17.00 5.88 -10.73
N VAL A 432 -17.44 7.12 -10.60
CA VAL A 432 -16.73 8.30 -11.10
C VAL A 432 -16.49 9.20 -9.89
N THR A 433 -15.22 9.47 -9.62
CA THR A 433 -14.79 10.40 -8.56
C THR A 433 -14.04 11.54 -9.22
N GLY A 434 -14.39 12.77 -8.88
CA GLY A 434 -13.80 13.95 -9.47
C GLY A 434 -13.68 15.10 -8.48
N VAL A 435 -13.25 16.25 -9.01
CA VAL A 435 -12.98 17.45 -8.23
C VAL A 435 -13.57 18.69 -8.90
N THR A 436 -13.73 19.76 -8.12
CA THR A 436 -13.85 21.10 -8.71
C THR A 436 -12.47 21.63 -9.07
N THR A 437 -12.33 22.24 -10.25
CA THR A 437 -11.05 22.78 -10.71
C THR A 437 -10.84 24.25 -10.33
N SER A 438 -11.72 24.78 -9.48
CA SER A 438 -11.58 26.05 -8.76
C SER A 438 -10.83 25.81 -7.45
N GLY A 439 -9.89 26.69 -7.13
CA GLY A 439 -9.17 26.68 -5.86
C GLY A 439 -7.81 27.37 -5.94
N HIS A 440 -7.02 27.26 -4.87
CA HIS A 440 -5.70 27.89 -4.79
C HIS A 440 -4.62 27.01 -5.44
N THR A 441 -3.55 27.63 -5.92
CA THR A 441 -2.43 26.91 -6.55
C THR A 441 -1.28 26.72 -5.57
N ILE A 442 -0.69 25.52 -5.56
CA ILE A 442 0.58 25.26 -4.90
C ILE A 442 1.70 25.76 -5.81
N HIS A 443 2.52 26.66 -5.27
CA HIS A 443 3.66 27.23 -5.98
C HIS A 443 4.96 26.49 -5.62
N ARG A 444 5.81 26.28 -6.62
CA ARG A 444 7.18 25.76 -6.42
C ARG A 444 8.14 26.63 -7.21
N LYS A 445 9.15 27.21 -6.54
CA LYS A 445 10.10 28.17 -7.15
C LYS A 445 9.39 29.33 -7.87
N ASN A 446 8.33 29.87 -7.25
CA ASN A 446 7.48 30.94 -7.81
C ASN A 446 6.76 30.59 -9.13
N VAL A 447 6.60 29.30 -9.42
CA VAL A 447 5.80 28.82 -10.56
C VAL A 447 4.58 28.09 -10.03
N ASP A 448 3.44 28.36 -10.63
CA ASP A 448 2.19 27.64 -10.44
C ASP A 448 2.37 26.18 -10.87
N ARG A 449 2.22 25.25 -9.92
CA ARG A 449 2.38 23.81 -10.19
C ARG A 449 1.04 23.11 -10.18
N ILE A 450 0.48 22.93 -8.98
CA ILE A 450 -0.68 22.06 -8.79
C ILE A 450 -1.84 22.87 -8.23
N THR A 451 -3.00 22.78 -8.89
CA THR A 451 -4.24 23.36 -8.35
C THR A 451 -4.77 22.51 -7.20
N VAL A 452 -5.08 23.12 -6.07
CA VAL A 452 -5.79 22.49 -4.95
C VAL A 452 -7.29 22.59 -5.22
N PRO A 453 -8.02 21.47 -5.34
CA PRO A 453 -9.46 21.52 -5.57
C PRO A 453 -10.20 22.01 -4.33
N GLU A 454 -11.25 22.81 -4.51
CA GLU A 454 -12.11 23.25 -3.42
C GLU A 454 -13.05 22.14 -2.91
N TYR A 455 -13.58 21.31 -3.82
CA TYR A 455 -14.47 20.18 -3.49
C TYR A 455 -14.01 18.90 -4.17
N LEU A 456 -14.24 17.78 -3.48
CA LEU A 456 -14.22 16.44 -4.08
C LEU A 456 -15.64 15.94 -4.19
N TRP A 457 -15.92 15.16 -5.23
CA TRP A 457 -17.22 14.51 -5.44
C TRP A 457 -17.05 13.10 -5.96
N SER A 458 -18.05 12.25 -5.70
CA SER A 458 -18.07 10.87 -6.19
C SER A 458 -19.50 10.42 -6.45
N ALA A 459 -19.71 9.74 -7.56
CA ALA A 459 -20.99 9.17 -7.94
C ALA A 459 -20.81 7.70 -8.36
N TYR A 460 -21.81 6.87 -8.10
CA TYR A 460 -21.80 5.47 -8.53
C TYR A 460 -23.06 5.13 -9.33
N CYS A 461 -22.93 4.10 -10.17
CA CYS A 461 -23.99 3.51 -10.97
C CYS A 461 -23.93 1.98 -10.83
N CYS A 462 -25.00 1.38 -10.30
CA CYS A 462 -25.20 -0.05 -10.19
C CYS A 462 -26.65 -0.38 -10.52
N THR A 463 -26.89 -0.84 -11.75
CA THR A 463 -28.25 -1.10 -12.24
C THR A 463 -28.82 -2.45 -11.79
N LYS A 464 -27.97 -3.39 -11.38
CA LYS A 464 -28.37 -4.68 -10.81
C LYS A 464 -28.09 -4.68 -9.31
N PHE A 465 -29.09 -4.34 -8.51
CA PHE A 465 -28.97 -4.22 -7.06
C PHE A 465 -30.05 -5.03 -6.33
N ASP A 466 -29.83 -5.29 -5.04
CA ASP A 466 -30.76 -6.05 -4.20
C ASP A 466 -32.04 -5.24 -3.90
N GLN A 467 -33.16 -5.69 -4.46
CA GLN A 467 -34.48 -5.08 -4.25
C GLN A 467 -35.01 -5.26 -2.81
N ASN A 468 -34.43 -6.20 -2.04
CA ASN A 468 -34.76 -6.44 -0.63
C ASN A 468 -33.91 -5.60 0.33
N ALA A 469 -33.00 -4.76 -0.17
CA ALA A 469 -32.22 -3.86 0.66
C ALA A 469 -33.14 -2.98 1.53
N PRO A 470 -32.73 -2.63 2.77
CA PRO A 470 -33.48 -1.70 3.60
C PRO A 470 -33.79 -0.40 2.83
N TYR A 471 -34.97 0.18 3.05
CA TYR A 471 -35.43 1.35 2.29
C TYR A 471 -34.37 2.45 2.19
N PHE A 472 -33.68 2.74 3.31
CA PHE A 472 -32.66 3.79 3.41
C PHE A 472 -31.39 3.56 2.56
N GLU A 473 -31.14 2.33 2.12
CA GLU A 473 -30.11 1.99 1.14
C GLU A 473 -30.71 1.90 -0.26
N ARG A 474 -31.89 1.28 -0.37
CA ARG A 474 -32.54 0.99 -1.65
C ARG A 474 -32.86 2.25 -2.47
N TYR A 475 -33.28 3.35 -1.83
CA TYR A 475 -33.58 4.60 -2.56
C TYR A 475 -32.33 5.25 -3.19
N LYS A 476 -31.13 4.81 -2.79
CA LYS A 476 -29.84 5.30 -3.32
C LYS A 476 -29.32 4.42 -4.47
N PHE A 477 -30.17 3.55 -5.03
CA PHE A 477 -29.90 2.76 -6.22
C PHE A 477 -30.93 3.09 -7.33
N PRO A 478 -30.54 3.01 -8.62
CA PRO A 478 -29.28 2.48 -9.14
C PRO A 478 -28.10 3.46 -9.05
N THR A 479 -28.35 4.74 -8.78
CA THR A 479 -27.30 5.77 -8.71
C THR A 479 -27.51 6.72 -7.54
N PHE A 480 -26.40 7.15 -6.95
CA PHE A 480 -26.35 8.22 -5.97
C PHE A 480 -24.97 8.86 -6.00
N ALA A 481 -24.86 10.02 -5.37
CA ALA A 481 -23.66 10.83 -5.39
C ALA A 481 -23.39 11.45 -4.02
N ALA A 482 -22.18 11.97 -3.85
CA ALA A 482 -21.86 12.87 -2.75
C ALA A 482 -20.77 13.86 -3.15
N TYR A 483 -20.69 14.97 -2.42
CA TYR A 483 -19.57 15.89 -2.48
C TYR A 483 -19.16 16.32 -1.07
N GLY A 484 -17.93 16.80 -0.93
CA GLY A 484 -17.39 17.31 0.33
C GLY A 484 -16.36 18.41 0.10
N LEU A 485 -16.35 19.39 1.01
CA LEU A 485 -15.41 20.51 0.98
C LEU A 485 -14.01 20.03 1.38
N ASN A 486 -13.02 20.31 0.53
CA ASN A 486 -11.62 19.93 0.72
C ASN A 486 -10.90 20.89 1.69
N ASN A 487 -11.35 20.93 2.95
CA ASN A 487 -10.87 21.87 3.95
C ASN A 487 -10.65 21.19 5.31
N ARG A 488 -9.97 21.90 6.22
CA ARG A 488 -9.70 21.45 7.59
C ARG A 488 -10.95 21.37 8.45
N ALA A 489 -11.84 22.34 8.27
CA ALA A 489 -13.09 22.48 9.01
C ALA A 489 -14.29 22.51 8.07
N ASN A 490 -15.48 22.23 8.60
CA ASN A 490 -16.74 22.19 7.85
C ASN A 490 -16.74 21.25 6.63
N ASN A 491 -15.89 20.22 6.67
CA ASN A 491 -15.61 19.30 5.58
C ASN A 491 -16.53 18.08 5.55
N HIS A 492 -17.79 18.26 5.94
CA HIS A 492 -18.78 17.19 5.95
C HIS A 492 -19.08 16.73 4.51
N VAL A 493 -19.34 15.43 4.35
CA VAL A 493 -19.74 14.86 3.06
C VAL A 493 -21.25 14.83 2.98
N VAL A 494 -21.81 15.40 1.92
CA VAL A 494 -23.25 15.50 1.68
C VAL A 494 -23.62 14.52 0.57
N GLU A 495 -24.42 13.50 0.89
CA GLU A 495 -24.97 12.60 -0.13
C GLU A 495 -26.19 13.25 -0.83
N VAL A 496 -26.25 13.16 -2.15
CA VAL A 496 -27.24 13.79 -3.02
C VAL A 496 -27.62 12.90 -4.20
N SER A 497 -28.72 13.21 -4.88
CA SER A 497 -29.04 12.58 -6.18
C SER A 497 -28.00 12.96 -7.24
N LEU A 498 -27.93 12.16 -8.31
CA LEU A 498 -27.04 12.42 -9.44
C LEU A 498 -27.30 13.80 -10.07
N GLN A 499 -28.57 14.18 -10.27
CA GLN A 499 -28.93 15.47 -10.86
C GLN A 499 -28.49 16.64 -9.96
N ASN A 500 -28.59 16.49 -8.64
CA ASN A 500 -28.16 17.54 -7.71
C ASN A 500 -26.64 17.68 -7.70
N LEU A 501 -25.88 16.58 -7.85
CA LEU A 501 -24.44 16.67 -8.04
C LEU A 501 -24.09 17.38 -9.35
N GLU A 502 -24.75 17.05 -10.46
CA GLU A 502 -24.51 17.71 -11.75
C GLU A 502 -24.84 19.21 -11.70
N ALA A 503 -25.94 19.60 -11.05
CA ALA A 503 -26.26 21.00 -10.78
C ALA A 503 -25.17 21.69 -9.94
N PHE A 504 -24.72 21.03 -8.87
CA PHE A 504 -23.66 21.54 -8.00
C PHE A 504 -22.34 21.79 -8.77
N ILE A 505 -21.97 20.90 -9.69
CA ILE A 505 -20.77 21.05 -10.52
C ILE A 505 -20.95 22.19 -11.54
N LYS A 506 -22.13 22.29 -12.19
CA LYS A 506 -22.45 23.36 -13.15
C LYS A 506 -22.33 24.76 -12.55
N GLU A 507 -22.64 24.90 -11.26
CA GLU A 507 -22.51 26.19 -10.55
C GLU A 507 -21.04 26.59 -10.25
N ARG A 508 -20.11 25.64 -10.25
CA ARG A 508 -18.72 25.83 -9.75
C ARG A 508 -17.64 25.61 -10.80
N MET A 509 -18.01 25.08 -11.96
CA MET A 509 -17.09 24.78 -13.05
C MET A 509 -17.70 25.19 -14.38
N GLU A 510 -16.84 25.63 -15.30
CA GLU A 510 -17.22 25.84 -16.69
C GLU A 510 -17.41 24.48 -17.37
N VAL A 511 -18.67 24.08 -17.52
CA VAL A 511 -19.08 22.83 -18.14
C VAL A 511 -20.26 23.07 -19.08
N ASP A 512 -20.34 22.31 -20.17
CA ASP A 512 -21.45 22.39 -21.13
C ASP A 512 -22.15 21.04 -21.24
N ASN A 513 -23.47 21.00 -21.08
CA ASN A 513 -24.26 19.77 -21.14
C ASN A 513 -23.68 18.63 -20.27
N LEU A 514 -23.24 18.96 -19.05
CA LEU A 514 -22.64 18.01 -18.11
C LEU A 514 -23.57 16.81 -17.88
N GLN A 515 -23.02 15.62 -18.10
CA GLN A 515 -23.64 14.34 -17.77
C GLN A 515 -22.57 13.37 -17.28
N ILE A 516 -22.72 12.85 -16.06
CA ILE A 516 -21.72 11.96 -15.43
C ILE A 516 -21.88 10.51 -15.94
N PHE A 517 -23.11 10.00 -15.98
CA PHE A 517 -23.40 8.65 -16.47
C PHE A 517 -24.32 8.71 -17.70
N TYR A 518 -24.05 7.86 -18.68
CA TYR A 518 -24.95 7.69 -19.83
C TYR A 518 -26.38 7.43 -19.35
N ASP A 519 -27.31 8.20 -19.90
CA ASP A 519 -28.74 8.16 -19.57
C ASP A 519 -29.05 8.18 -18.06
N ASN A 520 -28.22 8.90 -17.29
CA ASN A 520 -28.36 9.02 -15.82
C ASN A 520 -28.39 7.67 -15.08
N CYS A 521 -27.72 6.63 -15.62
CA CYS A 521 -27.73 5.27 -15.06
C CYS A 521 -29.14 4.61 -15.06
N MET A 522 -30.01 4.99 -15.99
CA MET A 522 -31.30 4.35 -16.21
C MET A 522 -31.15 3.17 -17.19
N ILE A 523 -31.96 2.11 -17.00
CA ILE A 523 -32.11 0.99 -17.95
C ILE A 523 -33.39 1.21 -18.75
#